data_AF-A0A9J6G967-F1
#
_entry.id   AF-A0A9J6G967-F1
#
_cell.length_a   1.000
_cell.length_b   1.000
_cell.length_c   1.000
_cell.angle_alpha   90.00
_cell.angle_beta   90.00
_cell.angle_gamma   90.00
#
_symmetry.space_group_name_H-M   'P 1'
#
loop_
_entity.id
_entity.type
_entity.pdbx_description
1 polymer ?
#
loop_
_entity_poly.entity_id
_entity_poly.type
_entity_poly.pdbx_seq_one_letter_code
_entity_poly.pdbx_strand_id
1 'polypeptide(L)'
;MQRLLVYLDNSRDTRLNLYIALEMMAAAWAATGREIVADRFAHAGLKLGGRPPAEALASWAALQDAGNVPCGVELDDFIDADTDVTAHEELSDEDIIKSVRDKEDSDEDAVPDLPPPPATARVLDAFDVVRNCVAANDDEVTMQLLMECDDRVMAFLGRKTKQATLPELWK
;
A
#
# COMPACT_ATOMS: atom_id res chain seq x y z
N MET A 1 6.10 -13.35 32.83
CA MET A 1 7.11 -12.36 33.28
C MET A 1 7.99 -12.79 34.45
N GLN A 2 7.47 -13.41 35.51
CA GLN A 2 8.27 -13.77 36.71
C GLN A 2 9.50 -14.65 36.41
N ARG A 3 9.38 -15.60 35.47
CA ARG A 3 10.47 -16.48 35.08
C ARG A 3 11.66 -15.73 34.44
N LEU A 4 11.42 -14.64 33.70
CA LEU A 4 12.49 -13.85 33.08
C LEU A 4 13.22 -12.97 34.09
N LEU A 5 12.47 -12.40 35.05
CA LEU A 5 13.04 -11.65 36.18
C LEU A 5 14.00 -12.55 36.98
N VAL A 6 13.59 -13.80 37.23
CA VAL A 6 14.46 -14.79 37.91
C VAL A 6 15.72 -15.12 37.09
N TYR A 7 15.67 -15.10 35.76
CA TYR A 7 16.86 -15.35 34.93
C TYR A 7 17.79 -14.12 34.84
N LEU A 8 17.23 -12.91 34.79
CA LEU A 8 17.97 -11.65 34.86
C LEU A 8 18.69 -11.50 36.21
N ASP A 9 18.01 -11.78 37.31
CA ASP A 9 18.57 -11.70 38.67
C ASP A 9 19.69 -12.72 38.91
N ASN A 10 19.65 -13.84 38.18
CA ASN A 10 20.69 -14.88 38.24
C ASN A 10 21.81 -14.73 37.19
N SER A 11 21.84 -13.62 36.42
CA SER A 11 22.85 -13.35 35.37
C SER A 11 23.12 -14.54 34.45
N ARG A 12 22.10 -15.36 34.17
CA ARG A 12 22.23 -16.50 33.26
C ARG A 12 22.01 -16.05 31.83
N ASP A 13 22.87 -16.55 30.94
CA ASP A 13 22.84 -16.27 29.51
C ASP A 13 21.51 -16.77 28.92
N THR A 14 20.54 -15.87 28.79
CA THR A 14 19.21 -16.19 28.27
C THR A 14 19.29 -16.27 26.77
N ARG A 15 19.50 -17.48 26.24
CA ARG A 15 19.21 -17.80 24.84
C ARG A 15 17.69 -17.72 24.62
N LEU A 16 17.18 -16.49 24.52
CA LEU A 16 15.81 -16.21 24.13
C LEU A 16 15.65 -16.62 22.67
N ASN A 17 14.97 -17.74 22.44
CA ASN A 17 14.53 -18.11 21.10
C ASN A 17 13.44 -17.11 20.65
N LEU A 18 13.43 -16.74 19.37
CA LEU A 18 12.45 -15.85 18.74
C LEU A 18 11.01 -16.24 19.08
N TYR A 19 10.71 -17.54 19.12
CA TYR A 19 9.40 -18.06 19.52
C TYR A 19 8.99 -17.59 20.94
N ILE A 20 9.91 -17.69 21.90
CA ILE A 20 9.67 -17.28 23.29
C ILE A 20 9.53 -15.76 23.37
N ALA A 21 10.30 -15.01 22.58
CA ALA A 21 10.17 -13.56 22.51
C ALA A 21 8.79 -13.13 21.98
N LEU A 22 8.30 -13.78 20.93
CA LEU A 22 6.97 -13.54 20.37
C LEU A 22 5.86 -13.90 21.36
N GLU A 23 5.95 -15.07 22.00
CA GLU A 23 4.98 -15.50 23.02
C GLU A 23 4.93 -14.51 24.19
N MET A 24 6.10 -14.01 24.62
CA MET A 24 6.19 -13.00 25.66
C MET A 24 5.62 -11.65 25.25
N MET A 25 5.87 -11.21 24.01
CA MET A 25 5.30 -9.98 23.48
C MET A 25 3.78 -10.08 23.37
N ALA A 26 3.26 -11.21 22.88
CA ALA A 26 1.83 -11.47 22.82
C ALA A 26 1.19 -11.47 24.21
N ALA A 27 1.80 -12.15 25.18
CA ALA A 27 1.31 -12.17 26.56
C ALA A 27 1.37 -10.78 27.22
N ALA A 28 2.40 -9.98 26.95
CA ALA A 28 2.51 -8.60 27.44
C ALA A 28 1.46 -7.69 26.80
N TRP A 29 1.22 -7.83 25.50
CA TRP A 29 0.18 -7.11 24.78
C TRP A 29 -1.21 -7.45 25.32
N ALA A 30 -1.53 -8.74 25.48
CA ALA A 30 -2.80 -9.19 26.04
C ALA A 30 -3.01 -8.73 27.50
N ALA A 31 -1.93 -8.60 28.28
CA ALA A 31 -1.98 -8.06 29.64
C ALA A 31 -2.06 -6.53 29.69
N THR A 32 -1.84 -5.83 28.57
CA THR A 32 -1.92 -4.37 28.53
C THR A 32 -3.38 -3.95 28.46
N GLY A 33 -3.87 -3.33 29.52
CA GLY A 33 -5.24 -2.83 29.58
C GLY A 33 -5.49 -1.71 28.56
N ARG A 34 -6.73 -1.64 28.05
CA ARG A 34 -7.16 -0.61 27.09
C ARG A 34 -6.96 0.80 27.63
N GLU A 35 -7.08 0.98 28.94
CA GLU A 35 -6.82 2.22 29.65
C GLU A 35 -5.35 2.68 29.54
N ILE A 36 -4.39 1.76 29.56
CA ILE A 36 -2.96 2.09 29.41
C ILE A 36 -2.69 2.54 27.98
N VAL A 37 -3.27 1.84 27.01
CA VAL A 37 -3.16 2.19 25.59
C VAL A 37 -3.76 3.57 25.35
N ALA A 38 -4.98 3.82 25.84
CA ALA A 38 -5.66 5.10 25.72
C ALA A 38 -4.88 6.25 26.38
N ASP A 39 -4.32 6.04 27.57
CA ASP A 39 -3.49 7.05 28.26
C ASP A 39 -2.23 7.39 27.46
N ARG A 40 -1.60 6.40 26.81
CA ARG A 40 -0.43 6.63 25.95
C ARG A 40 -0.78 7.39 24.67
N PHE A 41 -1.89 7.06 24.03
CA PHE A 41 -2.39 7.85 22.89
C PHE A 41 -2.76 9.27 23.31
N ALA A 42 -3.39 9.45 24.48
CA ALA A 42 -3.70 10.77 25.02
C ALA A 42 -2.44 11.61 25.29
N HIS A 43 -1.39 11.00 25.85
CA HIS A 43 -0.08 11.66 26.03
C HIS A 43 0.58 12.04 24.69
N ALA A 44 0.33 11.26 23.63
CA ALA A 44 0.78 11.57 22.27
C ALA A 44 -0.10 12.63 21.56
N GLY A 45 -1.16 13.13 22.21
CA GLY A 45 -2.09 14.11 21.66
C GLY A 45 -3.25 13.51 20.86
N LEU A 46 -3.34 12.19 20.75
CA LEU A 46 -4.40 11.47 20.07
C LEU A 46 -5.51 11.15 21.09
N LYS A 47 -6.48 12.06 21.22
CA LYS A 47 -7.65 11.85 22.07
C LYS A 47 -8.76 11.17 21.26
N LEU A 48 -9.06 9.92 21.60
CA LEU A 48 -10.23 9.20 21.08
C LEU A 48 -11.51 9.92 21.53
N GLY A 49 -12.37 10.32 20.59
CA GLY A 49 -13.69 10.91 20.87
C GLY A 49 -13.68 12.36 21.36
N GLY A 50 -12.64 13.14 21.06
CA GLY A 50 -12.59 14.56 21.38
C GLY A 50 -13.20 15.44 20.27
N ARG A 51 -13.95 16.47 20.66
CA ARG A 51 -14.39 17.56 19.76
C ARG A 51 -13.20 18.00 18.88
N PRO A 52 -13.38 18.17 17.56
CA PRO A 52 -12.31 18.58 16.67
C PRO A 52 -11.62 19.85 17.18
N PRO A 53 -10.28 19.93 17.07
CA PRO A 53 -9.55 21.10 17.52
C PRO A 53 -10.06 22.36 16.80
N ALA A 54 -10.04 23.50 17.49
CA ALA A 54 -10.58 24.76 16.96
C ALA A 54 -9.95 25.16 15.62
N GLU A 55 -8.69 24.78 15.39
CA GLU A 55 -7.97 24.98 14.13
C GLU A 55 -8.55 24.15 12.96
N ALA A 56 -8.97 22.90 13.23
CA ALA A 56 -9.63 22.06 12.24
C ALA A 56 -11.01 22.62 11.86
N LEU A 57 -11.77 23.11 12.85
CA LEU A 57 -13.06 23.78 12.60
C LEU A 57 -12.89 25.06 11.77
N ALA A 58 -11.86 25.85 12.05
CA ALA A 58 -11.55 27.06 11.29
C ALA A 58 -11.11 26.74 9.84
N SER A 59 -10.28 25.71 9.66
CA SER A 59 -9.84 25.25 8.34
C SER A 59 -11.01 24.69 7.52
N TRP A 60 -11.92 23.96 8.17
CA TRP A 60 -13.14 23.44 7.55
C TRP A 60 -14.07 24.56 7.08
N ALA A 61 -14.31 25.57 7.91
CA ALA A 61 -15.10 26.74 7.52
C ALA A 61 -14.51 27.47 6.31
N ALA A 62 -13.17 27.63 6.26
CA ALA A 62 -12.50 28.23 5.12
C ALA A 62 -12.66 27.40 3.82
N LEU A 63 -12.69 26.07 3.91
CA LEU A 63 -12.96 25.20 2.76
C LEU A 63 -14.42 25.28 2.30
N GLN A 64 -15.37 25.42 3.23
CA GLN A 64 -16.79 25.64 2.90
C GLN A 64 -16.97 26.99 2.19
N ASP A 65 -16.37 28.06 2.70
CA ASP A 65 -16.42 29.40 2.11
C ASP A 65 -15.79 29.44 0.71
N ALA A 66 -14.75 28.63 0.48
CA ALA A 66 -14.12 28.47 -0.83
C ALA A 66 -14.94 27.62 -1.83
N GLY A 67 -16.04 27.01 -1.40
CA GLY A 67 -16.86 26.12 -2.23
C GLY A 67 -16.25 24.74 -2.49
N ASN A 68 -15.26 24.34 -1.69
CA ASN A 68 -14.56 23.05 -1.84
C ASN A 68 -15.25 21.90 -1.09
N VAL A 69 -16.28 22.19 -0.29
CA VAL A 69 -17.04 21.20 0.49
C VAL A 69 -18.44 21.05 -0.12
N PRO A 70 -18.84 19.84 -0.55
CA PRO A 70 -20.20 19.60 -1.04
C PRO A 70 -21.27 19.96 0.00
N CYS A 71 -22.44 20.40 -0.46
CA CYS A 71 -23.55 20.72 0.43
C CYS A 71 -24.00 19.48 1.22
N GLY A 72 -24.11 19.61 2.54
CA GLY A 72 -24.58 18.55 3.44
C GLY A 72 -23.50 17.62 3.96
N VAL A 73 -22.22 17.93 3.72
CA VAL A 73 -21.09 17.21 4.33
C VAL A 73 -20.58 17.98 5.54
N GLU A 74 -20.51 17.30 6.68
CA GLU A 74 -20.00 17.85 7.93
C GLU A 74 -18.53 17.43 8.16
N LEU A 75 -17.83 18.14 9.04
CA LEU A 75 -16.43 17.82 9.35
C LEU A 75 -16.31 16.42 9.97
N ASP A 76 -17.31 16.03 10.77
CA ASP A 76 -17.32 14.75 11.48
C ASP A 76 -17.42 13.57 10.49
N ASP A 77 -18.04 13.74 9.31
CA ASP A 77 -18.06 12.73 8.25
C ASP A 77 -16.65 12.40 7.71
N PHE A 78 -15.71 13.34 7.81
CA PHE A 78 -14.31 13.13 7.42
C PHE A 78 -13.45 12.61 8.57
N ILE A 79 -13.75 13.00 9.80
CA ILE A 79 -13.01 12.55 10.98
C ILE A 79 -13.34 11.09 11.29
N ASP A 80 -14.62 10.70 11.16
CA ASP A 80 -15.12 9.37 11.48
C ASP A 80 -15.20 8.45 10.25
N ALA A 81 -14.55 8.81 9.15
CA ALA A 81 -14.60 8.07 7.88
C ALA A 81 -14.13 6.61 8.01
N ASP A 82 -13.27 6.31 8.99
CA ASP A 82 -12.77 4.96 9.27
C ASP A 82 -13.51 4.25 10.41
N THR A 83 -14.38 4.96 11.16
CA THR A 83 -15.14 4.39 12.27
C THR A 83 -16.16 3.35 11.78
N ASP A 84 -16.77 3.59 10.61
CA ASP A 84 -17.74 2.68 9.99
C ASP A 84 -17.11 1.73 8.96
N VAL A 85 -15.78 1.73 8.82
CA VAL A 85 -15.10 0.71 8.02
C VAL A 85 -15.33 -0.63 8.69
N THR A 86 -16.22 -1.41 8.08
CA THR A 86 -16.40 -2.82 8.43
C THR A 86 -15.06 -3.49 8.15
N ALA A 87 -14.28 -3.73 9.20
CA ALA A 87 -13.16 -4.66 9.12
C ALA A 87 -13.74 -5.94 8.53
N HIS A 88 -13.23 -6.31 7.35
CA HIS A 88 -13.60 -7.54 6.68
C HIS A 88 -13.43 -8.68 7.68
N GLU A 89 -14.40 -9.60 7.64
CA GLU A 89 -14.53 -10.80 8.46
C GLU A 89 -13.17 -11.33 8.99
N GLU A 90 -13.08 -11.53 10.31
CA GLU A 90 -11.93 -12.17 10.93
C GLU A 90 -11.75 -13.56 10.30
N LEU A 91 -10.79 -13.70 9.38
CA LEU A 91 -10.44 -14.98 8.77
C LEU A 91 -10.08 -15.96 9.89
N SER A 92 -10.83 -17.06 10.00
CA SER A 92 -10.54 -18.08 11.01
C SER A 92 -9.24 -18.81 10.64
N ASP A 93 -8.54 -19.34 11.64
CA ASP A 93 -7.32 -20.13 11.43
C ASP A 93 -7.57 -21.29 10.45
N GLU A 94 -8.76 -21.88 10.45
CA GLU A 94 -9.17 -22.91 9.51
C GLU A 94 -9.25 -22.41 8.06
N ASP A 95 -9.73 -21.19 7.83
CA ASP A 95 -9.78 -20.56 6.50
C ASP A 95 -8.38 -20.16 6.02
N ILE A 96 -7.51 -19.73 6.94
CA ILE A 96 -6.10 -19.45 6.65
C ILE A 96 -5.37 -20.74 6.27
N ILE A 97 -5.56 -21.81 7.04
CA ILE A 97 -4.96 -23.13 6.76
C ILE A 97 -5.47 -23.67 5.43
N LYS A 98 -6.76 -23.49 5.13
CA LYS A 98 -7.34 -23.88 3.84
C LYS A 98 -6.74 -23.07 2.68
N SER A 99 -6.60 -21.76 2.82
CA SER A 99 -5.96 -20.88 1.83
C SER A 99 -4.48 -21.25 1.56
N VAL A 100 -3.76 -21.70 2.60
CA VAL A 100 -2.36 -22.13 2.46
C VAL A 100 -2.26 -23.54 1.87
N ARG A 101 -3.21 -24.44 2.16
CA ARG A 101 -3.20 -25.83 1.65
C ARG A 101 -3.78 -25.98 0.26
N ASP A 102 -4.76 -25.16 -0.12
CA ASP A 102 -5.31 -25.13 -1.48
C ASP A 102 -4.33 -24.47 -2.48
N LYS A 103 -3.14 -24.06 -2.03
CA LYS A 103 -1.99 -23.61 -2.84
C LYS A 103 -1.01 -24.74 -3.17
N GLU A 104 -1.45 -26.00 -3.16
CA GLU A 104 -0.73 -27.07 -3.85
C GLU A 104 -1.15 -27.06 -5.33
N ASP A 105 -0.23 -26.60 -6.18
CA ASP A 105 -0.26 -26.57 -7.66
C ASP A 105 -1.23 -25.61 -8.35
N SER A 106 -1.32 -24.37 -7.87
CA SER A 106 -1.74 -23.26 -8.74
C SER A 106 -0.57 -22.31 -8.92
N ASP A 107 0.08 -22.38 -10.09
CA ASP A 107 0.94 -21.32 -10.66
C ASP A 107 0.09 -20.07 -10.98
N GLU A 108 -0.72 -19.62 -10.03
CA GLU A 108 -1.47 -18.37 -10.08
C GLU A 108 -0.67 -17.30 -9.33
N ASP A 109 0.46 -16.93 -9.93
CA ASP A 109 0.80 -15.51 -10.05
C ASP A 109 -0.27 -14.88 -10.96
N ALA A 110 -1.52 -14.84 -10.48
CA ALA A 110 -2.61 -14.11 -11.11
C ALA A 110 -2.38 -12.62 -10.81
N VAL A 111 -1.34 -12.08 -11.46
CA VAL A 111 -1.32 -10.67 -11.84
C VAL A 111 -2.67 -10.42 -12.52
N PRO A 112 -3.44 -9.38 -12.14
CA PRO A 112 -4.67 -9.04 -12.84
C PRO A 112 -4.38 -9.09 -14.33
N ASP A 113 -5.18 -9.83 -15.09
CA ASP A 113 -4.95 -10.17 -16.49
C ASP A 113 -4.76 -8.87 -17.29
N LEU A 114 -3.52 -8.36 -17.29
CA LEU A 114 -3.18 -7.10 -17.92
C LEU A 114 -3.35 -7.39 -19.41
N PRO A 115 -4.10 -6.55 -20.15
CA PRO A 115 -4.31 -6.79 -21.56
C PRO A 115 -2.94 -6.98 -22.22
N PRO A 116 -2.81 -7.98 -23.12
CA PRO A 116 -1.53 -8.32 -23.71
C PRO A 116 -0.90 -7.03 -24.26
N PRO A 117 0.40 -6.82 -24.03
CA PRO A 117 1.05 -5.58 -24.42
C PRO A 117 0.74 -5.29 -25.89
N PRO A 118 0.32 -4.05 -26.24
CA PRO A 118 -0.06 -3.73 -27.61
C PRO A 118 1.10 -4.06 -28.55
N ALA A 119 0.77 -4.60 -29.72
CA ALA A 119 1.76 -4.85 -30.75
C ALA A 119 2.54 -3.56 -31.06
N THR A 120 3.84 -3.68 -31.30
CA THR A 120 4.73 -2.54 -31.58
C THR A 120 4.15 -1.59 -32.63
N ALA A 121 3.54 -2.12 -33.69
CA ALA A 121 2.89 -1.33 -34.73
C ALA A 121 1.77 -0.42 -34.20
N ARG A 122 0.97 -0.87 -33.21
CA ARG A 122 -0.08 -0.05 -32.59
C ARG A 122 0.47 1.05 -31.70
N VAL A 123 1.60 0.80 -31.04
CA VAL A 123 2.28 1.83 -30.24
C VAL A 123 2.75 2.96 -31.16
N LEU A 124 3.39 2.63 -32.28
CA LEU A 124 3.87 3.62 -33.25
C LEU A 124 2.73 4.41 -33.91
N ASP A 125 1.64 3.75 -34.28
CA ASP A 125 0.43 4.38 -34.82
C ASP A 125 -0.19 5.40 -33.83
N ALA A 126 -0.23 5.06 -32.54
CA ALA A 126 -0.69 5.99 -31.51
C ALA A 126 0.23 7.22 -31.38
N PHE A 127 1.55 7.04 -31.47
CA PHE A 127 2.49 8.16 -31.50
C PHE A 127 2.30 9.05 -32.74
N ASP A 128 2.00 8.48 -33.90
CA ASP A 128 1.71 9.24 -35.12
C ASP A 128 0.43 10.11 -34.96
N VAL A 129 -0.61 9.57 -34.33
CA VAL A 129 -1.85 10.32 -34.04
C VAL A 129 -1.57 11.49 -33.10
N VAL A 130 -0.83 11.26 -32.01
CA VAL A 130 -0.47 12.32 -31.06
C VAL A 130 0.43 13.37 -31.73
N ARG A 131 1.40 12.96 -32.56
CA ARG A 131 2.28 13.86 -33.30
C ARG A 131 1.49 14.77 -34.24
N ASN A 132 0.52 14.22 -34.97
CA ASN A 132 -0.35 14.99 -35.86
C ASN A 132 -1.23 15.99 -35.09
N CYS A 133 -1.72 15.62 -33.92
CA CYS A 133 -2.50 16.52 -33.06
C CYS A 133 -1.64 17.68 -32.54
N VAL A 134 -0.45 17.39 -32.03
CA VAL A 134 0.46 18.42 -31.51
C VAL A 134 0.96 19.34 -32.62
N ALA A 135 1.29 18.78 -33.79
CA ALA A 135 1.68 19.55 -34.97
C ALA A 135 0.55 20.48 -35.46
N ALA A 136 -0.72 20.09 -35.31
CA ALA A 136 -1.86 20.94 -35.65
C ALA A 136 -2.09 22.10 -34.66
N ASN A 137 -1.51 22.02 -33.45
CA ASN A 137 -1.64 23.03 -32.39
C ASN A 137 -0.39 23.92 -32.25
N ASP A 138 0.63 23.74 -33.09
CA ASP A 138 1.91 24.49 -33.08
C ASP A 138 2.58 24.58 -31.69
N ASP A 139 2.42 23.55 -30.85
CA ASP A 139 3.02 23.50 -29.51
C ASP A 139 4.41 22.84 -29.56
N GLU A 140 5.45 23.67 -29.65
CA GLU A 140 6.85 23.26 -29.74
C GLU A 140 7.34 22.54 -28.47
N VAL A 141 6.85 22.92 -27.29
CA VAL A 141 7.24 22.32 -26.01
C VAL A 141 6.66 20.90 -25.90
N THR A 142 5.39 20.74 -26.25
CA THR A 142 4.74 19.42 -26.27
C THR A 142 5.37 18.52 -27.33
N MET A 143 5.76 19.06 -28.49
CA MET A 143 6.46 18.31 -29.53
C MET A 143 7.83 17.80 -29.07
N GLN A 144 8.58 18.62 -28.33
CA GLN A 144 9.88 18.23 -27.77
C GLN A 144 9.74 17.09 -26.74
N LEU A 145 8.77 17.19 -25.82
CA LEU A 145 8.47 16.13 -24.86
C LEU A 145 8.04 14.83 -25.53
N LEU A 146 7.28 14.94 -26.63
CA LEU A 146 6.84 13.78 -27.41
C LEU A 146 8.02 13.07 -28.08
N MET A 147 8.98 13.80 -28.64
CA MET A 147 10.19 13.21 -29.24
C MET A 147 11.05 12.48 -28.21
N GLU A 148 11.26 13.06 -27.02
CA GLU A 148 12.00 12.38 -25.95
C GLU A 148 11.31 11.10 -25.47
N CYS A 149 9.97 11.09 -25.48
CA CYS A 149 9.18 9.90 -25.17
C CYS A 149 9.33 8.82 -26.25
N ASP A 150 9.25 9.21 -27.53
CA ASP A 150 9.41 8.33 -28.70
C ASP A 150 10.78 7.64 -28.67
N ASP A 151 11.86 8.39 -28.43
CA ASP A 151 13.22 7.84 -28.33
C ASP A 151 13.36 6.78 -27.23
N ARG A 152 12.76 7.02 -26.05
CA ARG A 152 12.78 6.07 -24.93
C ARG A 152 11.98 4.81 -25.25
N VAL A 153 10.83 4.95 -25.91
CA VAL A 153 9.98 3.82 -26.31
C VAL A 153 10.68 2.99 -27.39
N MET A 154 11.30 3.62 -28.39
CA MET A 154 12.10 2.94 -29.41
C MET A 154 13.27 2.17 -28.79
N ALA A 155 13.99 2.76 -27.83
CA ALA A 155 15.06 2.10 -27.11
C ALA A 155 14.55 0.90 -26.28
N PHE A 156 13.35 1.00 -25.70
CA PHE A 156 12.72 -0.10 -24.97
C PHE A 156 12.30 -1.25 -25.89
N LEU A 157 11.73 -0.93 -27.06
CA LEU A 157 11.31 -1.92 -28.06
C LEU A 157 12.52 -2.65 -28.68
N GLY A 158 13.63 -1.95 -28.90
CA GLY A 158 14.86 -2.53 -29.44
C GLY A 158 15.58 -3.52 -28.51
N ARG A 159 15.29 -3.52 -27.20
CA ARG A 159 15.93 -4.41 -26.21
C ARG A 159 15.36 -5.82 -26.16
N LYS A 160 14.22 -6.11 -26.81
CA LYS A 160 13.48 -7.38 -26.67
C LYS A 160 13.99 -8.57 -27.52
N THR A 161 15.17 -8.50 -28.14
CA THR A 161 15.66 -9.51 -29.10
C THR A 161 16.85 -10.36 -28.63
N LYS A 162 16.95 -10.73 -27.34
CA LYS A 162 17.89 -11.79 -26.90
C LYS A 162 17.34 -12.61 -25.73
N GLN A 163 16.27 -13.37 -25.95
CA GLN A 163 16.03 -14.55 -25.11
C GLN A 163 16.88 -15.68 -25.71
N ALA A 164 18.03 -15.97 -25.09
CA ALA A 164 18.77 -17.17 -25.42
C ALA A 164 17.91 -18.37 -24.99
N THR A 165 17.44 -19.14 -25.97
CA THR A 165 16.85 -20.44 -25.69
C THR A 165 17.91 -21.33 -25.03
N LEU A 166 17.53 -22.01 -23.95
CA LEU A 166 18.35 -22.98 -23.22
C LEU A 166 18.10 -24.39 -23.77
N PRO A 167 18.90 -24.91 -24.72
CA PRO A 167 18.93 -26.35 -24.97
C PRO A 167 20.33 -26.98 -24.77
N GLU A 168 21.13 -26.50 -23.81
CA GLU A 168 22.50 -27.02 -23.58
C GLU A 168 22.82 -27.38 -22.11
N LEU A 169 21.84 -27.42 -21.20
CA LEU A 169 22.07 -27.82 -19.79
C LEU A 169 21.86 -29.31 -19.48
N TRP A 170 21.57 -30.15 -20.48
CA TRP A 170 21.33 -31.59 -20.29
C TRP A 170 22.21 -32.48 -21.19
N LYS A 171 23.54 -32.39 -21.04
CA LYS A 171 24.48 -33.44 -21.45
C LYS A 171 25.54 -33.69 -20.40
#